data_AF-C8X7R0-F1
#
_entry.id   AF-C8X7R0-F1
#
_cell.length_a   1.000
_cell.length_b   1.000
_cell.length_c   1.000
_cell.angle_alpha   90.00
_cell.angle_beta   90.00
_cell.angle_gamma   90.00
#
_symmetry.space_group_name_H-M   'P 1'
#
loop_
_entity.id
_entity.type
_entity.pdbx_description
1 polymer ?
#
loop_
_entity_poly.entity_id
_entity_poly.type
_entity_poly.pdbx_seq_one_letter_code
_entity_poly.pdbx_strand_id
1 'polypeptide(L)'
;MSVTDSGNGPNRPAGVKTLAIRLEPDLHAELTLIAQLREQTITDEIREAIETHIVRIKSDPTWANKADDVLAEIERQAAKQRDAFARLFGTADQPDEQPSTDAAPSQPAEPAPGGRGRRRSSASDS
;
A
#
# COMPACT_ATOMS: atom_id res chain seq x y z
N MET A 1 19.64 35.04 4.28
CA MET A 1 19.65 33.56 4.28
C MET A 1 18.57 33.11 3.33
N SER A 2 18.92 32.36 2.28
CA SER A 2 17.96 31.87 1.29
C SER A 2 18.26 30.41 1.02
N VAL A 3 17.43 29.50 1.55
CA VAL A 3 17.59 28.04 1.45
C VAL A 3 16.42 27.46 0.67
N THR A 4 16.46 27.56 -0.66
CA THR A 4 15.65 26.77 -1.60
C THR A 4 16.23 26.90 -3.01
N ASP A 5 17.13 26.00 -3.37
CA ASP A 5 16.91 25.13 -4.54
C ASP A 5 17.78 23.88 -4.43
N SER A 6 17.13 22.72 -4.44
CA SER A 6 17.74 21.39 -4.61
C SER A 6 16.91 20.59 -5.62
N GLY A 7 16.40 21.26 -6.65
CA GLY A 7 15.69 20.67 -7.77
C GLY A 7 16.56 19.62 -8.44
N ASN A 8 16.18 18.34 -8.29
CA ASN A 8 16.76 17.24 -9.03
C ASN A 8 16.39 17.38 -10.52
N GLY A 9 17.24 18.10 -11.27
CA GLY A 9 17.01 18.43 -12.67
C GLY A 9 16.84 17.19 -13.57
N PRO A 10 15.91 17.21 -14.54
CA PRO A 10 15.66 16.09 -15.43
C PRO A 10 16.83 15.86 -16.39
N ASN A 11 16.97 14.61 -16.85
CA ASN A 11 17.91 14.16 -17.88
C ASN A 11 19.42 14.31 -17.56
N ARG A 12 19.94 13.39 -16.73
CA ARG A 12 21.33 12.92 -16.91
C ARG A 12 21.31 11.77 -17.94
N PRO A 13 22.26 11.69 -18.88
CA PRO A 13 22.43 10.50 -19.71
C PRO A 13 22.68 9.28 -18.80
N ALA A 14 22.23 8.10 -19.23
CA ALA A 14 22.19 6.88 -18.41
C ALA A 14 23.59 6.49 -17.87
N GLY A 15 23.91 6.99 -16.68
CA GLY A 15 25.26 6.92 -16.13
C GLY A 15 25.60 5.54 -15.61
N VAL A 16 26.70 4.98 -16.13
CA VAL A 16 27.35 3.80 -15.55
C VAL A 16 27.69 4.08 -14.08
N LYS A 17 27.21 3.24 -13.17
CA LYS A 17 27.49 3.32 -11.75
C LYS A 17 28.59 2.33 -11.39
N THR A 18 29.70 2.81 -10.85
CA THR A 18 30.77 1.95 -10.33
C THR A 18 30.29 1.24 -9.06
N LEU A 19 30.52 -0.07 -8.98
CA LEU A 19 30.23 -0.91 -7.83
C LEU A 19 31.57 -1.30 -7.16
N ALA A 20 31.75 -0.97 -5.89
CA ALA A 20 32.90 -1.42 -5.11
C ALA A 20 32.47 -2.59 -4.21
N ILE A 21 33.04 -3.77 -4.44
CA ILE A 21 32.76 -5.00 -3.69
C ILE A 21 34.04 -5.59 -3.12
N ARG A 22 33.87 -6.35 -2.03
CA ARG A 22 34.89 -7.23 -1.45
C ARG A 22 34.44 -8.67 -1.71
N LEU A 23 35.35 -9.51 -2.17
CA LEU A 23 35.14 -10.94 -2.34
C LEU A 23 36.06 -11.67 -1.36
N GLU A 24 35.65 -12.84 -0.90
CA GLU A 24 36.55 -13.73 -0.15
C GLU A 24 37.67 -14.27 -1.07
N PRO A 25 38.86 -14.61 -0.54
CA PRO A 25 40.01 -15.01 -1.36
C PRO A 25 39.72 -16.18 -2.30
N ASP A 26 39.00 -17.19 -1.81
CA ASP A 26 38.69 -18.41 -2.56
C ASP A 26 37.71 -18.11 -3.72
N LEU A 27 36.67 -17.31 -3.45
CA LEU A 27 35.70 -16.87 -4.46
C LEU A 27 36.38 -15.99 -5.54
N HIS A 28 37.34 -15.16 -5.14
CA HIS A 28 38.15 -14.41 -6.09
C HIS A 28 39.03 -15.33 -6.94
N ALA A 29 39.60 -16.40 -6.36
CA ALA A 29 40.43 -17.37 -7.10
C ALA A 29 39.59 -18.18 -8.10
N GLU A 30 38.40 -18.66 -7.70
CA GLU A 30 37.44 -19.33 -8.59
C GLU A 30 37.05 -18.44 -9.77
N LEU A 31 36.64 -17.20 -9.50
CA LEU A 31 36.21 -16.26 -10.54
C LEU A 31 37.38 -15.79 -11.43
N THR A 32 38.61 -15.73 -10.89
CA THR A 32 39.83 -15.53 -11.70
C THR A 32 40.07 -16.68 -12.67
N LEU A 33 39.89 -17.94 -12.23
CA LEU A 33 40.04 -19.12 -13.09
C LEU A 33 38.95 -19.16 -14.18
N ILE A 34 37.70 -18.84 -13.84
CA ILE A 34 36.59 -18.77 -14.80
C ILE A 34 36.86 -17.71 -15.87
N ALA A 35 37.29 -16.50 -15.47
CA ALA A 35 37.63 -15.42 -16.39
C ALA A 35 38.78 -15.81 -17.34
N GLN A 36 39.83 -16.49 -16.83
CA GLN A 36 40.93 -17.03 -17.65
C GLN A 36 40.45 -18.08 -18.66
N LEU A 37 39.59 -19.01 -18.25
CA LEU A 37 39.05 -20.07 -19.12
C LEU A 37 38.09 -19.53 -20.22
N ARG A 38 37.58 -18.30 -20.04
CA ARG A 38 36.64 -17.63 -20.96
C ARG A 38 37.28 -16.50 -21.78
N GLU A 39 38.57 -16.26 -21.61
CA GLU A 39 39.30 -15.12 -22.20
C GLU A 39 38.67 -13.73 -21.88
N GLN A 40 38.03 -13.62 -20.71
CA GLN A 40 37.31 -12.44 -20.22
C GLN A 40 38.01 -11.79 -19.02
N THR A 41 37.58 -10.59 -18.60
CA THR A 41 38.04 -10.01 -17.33
C THR A 41 37.15 -10.41 -16.16
N ILE A 42 37.72 -10.40 -14.96
CA ILE A 42 37.00 -10.53 -13.67
C ILE A 42 35.78 -9.58 -13.61
N THR A 43 35.91 -8.36 -14.16
CA THR A 43 34.83 -7.35 -14.16
C THR A 43 33.66 -7.76 -15.07
N ASP A 44 33.94 -8.45 -16.17
CA ASP A 44 32.94 -8.87 -17.15
C ASP A 44 32.21 -10.13 -16.68
N GLU A 45 32.92 -11.08 -16.07
CA GLU A 45 32.31 -12.25 -15.42
C GLU A 45 31.38 -11.82 -14.25
N ILE A 46 31.80 -10.83 -13.44
CA ILE A 46 30.95 -10.24 -12.39
C ILE A 46 29.69 -9.58 -12.99
N ARG A 47 29.81 -8.92 -14.15
CA ARG A 47 28.67 -8.33 -14.86
C ARG A 47 27.72 -9.40 -15.37
N GLU A 48 28.22 -10.40 -16.10
CA GLU A 48 27.43 -11.49 -16.66
C GLU A 48 26.70 -12.26 -15.55
N ALA A 49 27.40 -12.58 -14.45
CA ALA A 49 26.79 -13.21 -13.28
C ALA A 49 25.63 -12.41 -12.67
N ILE A 50 25.76 -11.08 -12.55
CA ILE A 50 24.70 -10.19 -12.07
C ILE A 50 23.51 -10.16 -13.05
N GLU A 51 23.77 -10.03 -14.36
CA GLU A 51 22.74 -9.97 -15.39
C GLU A 51 21.98 -11.31 -15.49
N THR A 52 22.67 -12.44 -15.49
CA THR A 52 22.09 -13.79 -15.44
C THR A 52 21.29 -14.01 -14.15
N HIS A 53 21.77 -13.53 -12.99
CA HIS A 53 21.05 -13.64 -11.72
C HIS A 53 19.72 -12.85 -11.74
N ILE A 54 19.74 -11.63 -12.31
CA ILE A 54 18.53 -10.81 -12.49
C ILE A 54 17.54 -11.50 -13.46
N VAL A 55 18.01 -12.05 -14.59
CA VAL A 55 17.17 -12.81 -15.52
C VAL A 55 16.54 -14.02 -14.82
N ARG A 56 17.33 -14.79 -14.05
CA ARG A 56 16.86 -15.94 -13.29
C ARG A 56 15.75 -15.56 -12.29
N ILE A 57 15.95 -14.51 -11.49
CA ILE A 57 14.92 -14.02 -10.55
C ILE A 57 13.66 -13.59 -11.28
N LYS A 58 13.78 -12.88 -12.41
CA LYS A 58 12.62 -12.45 -13.23
C LYS A 58 11.87 -13.60 -13.90
N SER A 59 12.51 -14.76 -14.07
CA SER A 59 11.88 -15.98 -14.61
C SER A 59 11.27 -16.90 -13.54
N ASP A 60 11.54 -16.64 -12.26
CA ASP A 60 11.10 -17.47 -11.14
C ASP A 60 9.72 -16.98 -10.63
N PRO A 61 8.66 -17.80 -10.73
CA PRO A 61 7.30 -17.39 -10.37
C PRO A 61 7.13 -17.11 -8.87
N THR A 62 8.04 -17.56 -8.00
CA THR A 62 8.01 -17.23 -6.57
C THR A 62 8.35 -15.77 -6.28
N TRP A 63 8.97 -15.06 -7.23
CA TRP A 63 9.25 -13.63 -7.14
C TRP A 63 8.19 -12.76 -7.83
N ALA A 64 7.43 -13.31 -8.79
CA ALA A 64 6.28 -12.62 -9.37
C ALA A 64 5.24 -12.26 -8.30
N ASN A 65 4.79 -13.26 -7.51
CA ASN A 65 3.83 -13.04 -6.42
C ASN A 65 4.33 -11.99 -5.41
N LYS A 66 5.62 -12.02 -5.06
CA LYS A 66 6.23 -11.01 -4.16
C LYS A 66 6.29 -9.62 -4.77
N ALA A 67 6.45 -9.50 -6.09
CA ALA A 67 6.43 -8.23 -6.79
C ALA A 67 5.02 -7.61 -6.76
N ASP A 68 3.98 -8.42 -6.93
CA ASP A 68 2.58 -8.00 -6.82
C ASP A 68 2.23 -7.56 -5.38
N ASP A 69 2.66 -8.31 -4.35
CA ASP A 69 2.52 -7.92 -2.94
C ASP A 69 3.19 -6.56 -2.64
N VAL A 70 4.42 -6.37 -3.13
CA VAL A 70 5.19 -5.13 -2.97
C VAL A 70 4.52 -3.97 -3.72
N LEU A 71 4.03 -4.18 -4.94
CA LEU A 71 3.32 -3.17 -5.71
C LEU A 71 2.00 -2.77 -5.03
N ALA A 72 1.28 -3.73 -4.47
CA ALA A 72 0.05 -3.50 -3.70
C ALA A 72 0.31 -2.75 -2.38
N GLU A 73 1.48 -2.92 -1.74
CA GLU A 73 1.87 -2.06 -0.61
C GLU A 73 2.27 -0.66 -1.08
N ILE A 74 3.05 -0.53 -2.15
CA ILE A 74 3.43 0.78 -2.71
C ILE A 74 2.20 1.63 -3.03
N GLU A 75 1.19 1.06 -3.71
CA GLU A 75 -0.02 1.81 -4.05
C GLU A 75 -0.87 2.13 -2.81
N ARG A 76 -0.95 1.22 -1.82
CA ARG A 76 -1.62 1.51 -0.52
C ARG A 76 -0.91 2.60 0.28
N GLN A 77 0.43 2.72 0.19
CA GLN A 77 1.18 3.81 0.81
C GLN A 77 1.04 5.12 0.01
N ALA A 78 1.05 5.04 -1.32
CA ALA A 78 0.83 6.20 -2.19
C ALA A 78 -0.57 6.79 -2.00
N ALA A 79 -1.62 5.95 -1.87
CA ALA A 79 -2.97 6.38 -1.54
C ALA A 79 -3.03 7.13 -0.20
N LYS A 80 -2.49 6.54 0.89
CA LYS A 80 -2.40 7.21 2.21
C LYS A 80 -1.67 8.56 2.15
N GLN A 81 -0.61 8.65 1.35
CA GLN A 81 0.11 9.91 1.15
C GLN A 81 -0.75 10.92 0.38
N ARG A 82 -1.39 10.54 -0.73
CA ARG A 82 -2.34 11.40 -1.46
C ARG A 82 -3.46 11.92 -0.55
N ASP A 83 -4.05 11.05 0.27
CA ASP A 83 -5.10 11.41 1.23
C ASP A 83 -4.59 12.40 2.30
N ALA A 84 -3.39 12.19 2.82
CA ALA A 84 -2.77 13.10 3.78
C ALA A 84 -2.44 14.48 3.17
N PHE A 85 -1.93 14.51 1.93
CA PHE A 85 -1.73 15.75 1.17
C PHE A 85 -3.07 16.44 0.87
N ALA A 86 -4.11 15.70 0.49
CA ALA A 86 -5.45 16.24 0.24
C ALA A 86 -6.09 16.84 1.49
N ARG A 87 -5.86 16.26 2.68
CA ARG A 87 -6.32 16.82 3.97
C ARG A 87 -5.52 18.05 4.44
N LEU A 88 -4.28 18.22 3.98
CA LEU A 88 -3.38 19.29 4.39
C LEU A 88 -3.38 20.49 3.45
N PHE A 89 -3.68 20.27 2.16
CA PHE A 89 -3.64 21.31 1.12
C PHE A 89 -4.92 21.41 0.28
N GLY A 90 -5.82 20.43 0.35
CA GLY A 90 -7.19 20.57 -0.12
C GLY A 90 -8.04 21.24 0.95
N THR A 91 -9.01 22.06 0.55
CA THR A 91 -9.82 22.84 1.47
C THR A 91 -10.71 21.94 2.33
N ALA A 92 -10.35 21.76 3.60
CA ALA A 92 -11.17 21.10 4.61
C ALA A 92 -12.30 22.04 5.09
N ASP A 93 -13.12 22.49 4.15
CA ASP A 93 -14.24 23.42 4.38
C ASP A 93 -15.52 22.89 3.72
N GLN A 94 -15.98 21.73 4.22
CA GLN A 94 -17.34 21.58 4.73
C GLN A 94 -17.40 20.35 5.67
N PRO A 95 -17.74 20.51 6.96
CA PRO A 95 -17.86 19.41 7.93
C PRO A 95 -19.32 18.94 8.06
N ASP A 96 -19.87 18.31 7.02
CA ASP A 96 -21.27 17.86 7.03
C ASP A 96 -21.45 16.47 7.68
N GLU A 97 -21.90 16.53 8.93
CA GLU A 97 -22.75 15.58 9.67
C GLU A 97 -22.42 14.08 9.67
N GLN A 98 -21.98 13.60 10.85
CA GLN A 98 -22.39 12.28 11.33
C GLN A 98 -23.89 12.33 11.70
N PRO A 99 -24.78 11.53 11.08
CA PRO A 99 -26.09 11.24 11.65
C PRO A 99 -25.91 10.27 12.83
N SER A 100 -25.46 10.79 13.96
CA SER A 100 -25.48 10.10 15.25
C SER A 100 -26.91 10.01 15.78
N THR A 101 -27.77 9.25 15.10
CA THR A 101 -29.16 9.04 15.50
C THR A 101 -29.20 8.11 16.72
N ASP A 102 -29.16 8.73 17.89
CA ASP A 102 -29.19 8.08 19.20
C ASP A 102 -30.35 7.08 19.33
N ALA A 103 -30.02 5.85 19.75
CA ALA A 103 -30.90 4.69 19.59
C ALA A 103 -31.59 4.33 20.91
N ALA A 104 -32.69 5.04 21.19
CA ALA A 104 -33.62 4.83 22.32
C ALA A 104 -33.09 5.29 23.70
N PRO A 105 -33.96 5.56 24.72
CA PRO A 105 -35.39 5.24 24.77
C PRO A 105 -36.34 6.38 25.21
N SER A 106 -37.64 6.23 24.90
CA SER A 106 -38.75 6.30 25.89
C SER A 106 -40.14 6.10 25.26
N GLN A 107 -40.97 5.27 25.90
CA GLN A 107 -42.43 5.29 25.84
C GLN A 107 -42.95 6.06 27.09
N PRO A 108 -44.27 6.35 27.29
CA PRO A 108 -45.43 6.06 26.44
C PRO A 108 -46.29 7.29 26.10
N ALA A 109 -47.30 7.11 25.24
CA ALA A 109 -48.34 8.10 24.97
C ALA A 109 -49.71 7.63 25.49
N GLU A 110 -50.03 7.95 26.76
CA GLU A 110 -51.41 7.93 27.25
C GLU A 110 -52.14 9.23 26.87
N PRO A 111 -53.39 9.13 26.44
CA PRO A 111 -54.40 10.11 26.81
C PRO A 111 -55.65 9.45 27.40
N ALA A 112 -55.94 9.79 28.67
CA ALA A 112 -57.14 9.36 29.39
C ALA A 112 -58.31 10.38 29.19
N PRO A 113 -59.46 10.28 29.90
CA PRO A 113 -60.53 9.36 29.49
C PRO A 113 -61.92 10.03 29.36
N GLY A 114 -62.80 9.50 28.49
CA GLY A 114 -64.21 9.94 28.47
C GLY A 114 -65.08 9.29 27.39
N GLY A 115 -65.94 8.32 27.76
CA GLY A 115 -66.84 7.66 26.82
C GLY A 115 -67.85 6.71 27.48
N ARG A 116 -68.90 7.24 28.13
CA ARG A 116 -69.87 6.46 28.92
C ARG A 116 -70.91 5.74 28.05
N GLY A 117 -70.57 4.58 27.48
CA GLY A 117 -71.50 3.67 26.78
C GLY A 117 -71.89 2.43 27.60
N ARG A 118 -73.13 1.95 27.49
CA ARG A 118 -73.65 0.72 28.15
C ARG A 118 -74.42 -0.16 27.15
N ARG A 119 -74.46 -1.48 27.41
CA ARG A 119 -75.29 -2.53 26.75
C ARG A 119 -74.80 -2.95 25.34
N ARG A 120 -75.01 -4.19 24.84
CA ARG A 120 -75.63 -5.43 25.39
C ARG A 120 -75.22 -6.68 24.55
N SER A 121 -75.40 -7.89 25.10
CA SER A 121 -75.44 -9.23 24.41
C SER A 121 -74.13 -9.69 23.72
N SER A 122 -73.82 -10.98 23.52
CA SER A 122 -74.38 -12.30 23.92
C SER A 122 -73.36 -13.41 23.52
N ALA A 123 -73.41 -14.69 23.93
CA ALA A 123 -74.39 -15.45 24.72
C ALA A 123 -73.67 -16.18 25.92
N SER A 124 -73.86 -17.41 26.47
CA SER A 124 -74.52 -18.71 26.18
C SER A 124 -73.90 -19.57 25.05
N ASP A 125 -73.84 -20.91 25.11
CA ASP A 125 -74.08 -21.88 26.21
C ASP A 125 -73.28 -23.20 25.99
N SER A 126 -73.41 -24.16 26.93
CA SER A 126 -72.94 -25.58 26.90
C SER A 126 -71.43 -25.84 27.01
#